data_AF-A0A3F3Q723-F1
#
_entry.id   AF-A0A3F3Q723-F1
#
_cell.length_a   1.000
_cell.length_b   1.000
_cell.length_c   1.000
_cell.angle_alpha   90.00
_cell.angle_beta   90.00
_cell.angle_gamma   90.00
#
_symmetry.space_group_name_H-M   'P 1'
#
loop_
_entity.id
_entity.type
_entity.pdbx_description
1 polymer ?
#
loop_
_entity_poly.entity_id
_entity_poly.type
_entity_poly.pdbx_seq_one_letter_code
_entity_poly.pdbx_strand_id
1 'polypeptide(L)'
;MISKYSQHVFKQILEENQLGHLSRFFGNTLGIPNASWSDLIVELGERSQNDCVDFDEIYAIYRCLSEQEIFHFADDLRQVREYEDKSLIFGMTNDEPGWYRISECLWSSTTGIRGKVTLNDNYEDPKDIFIDILGVKTLTLQMVDDELLETSRRSTIGETKSKVWFFNALLPTERHCADPAPLLERPVFPIIYPDGTEGLSSAETEFAIPDREHLASQSRGRTKMLDVSLEEVRRLKDFFEWTDLANRYLSASIKELTSFSGETT
;
A
#
# COMPACT_ATOMS: atom_id res chain seq x y z
N MET A 1 32.47 9.94 -11.74
CA MET A 1 32.34 9.29 -10.41
C MET A 1 32.21 7.81 -10.70
N ILE A 2 33.13 6.96 -10.20
CA ILE A 2 32.92 5.50 -10.24
C ILE A 2 31.51 5.24 -9.70
N SER A 3 30.68 4.51 -10.45
CA SER A 3 29.37 4.04 -9.95
C SER A 3 29.58 3.48 -8.55
N LYS A 4 28.76 3.85 -7.55
CA LYS A 4 28.98 3.39 -6.16
C LYS A 4 29.15 1.86 -6.05
N TYR A 5 28.65 1.11 -7.03
CA TYR A 5 28.94 -0.31 -7.28
C TYR A 5 30.43 -0.66 -7.27
N SER A 6 31.24 -0.04 -8.14
CA SER A 6 32.70 -0.24 -8.17
C SER A 6 33.44 0.56 -7.08
N GLN A 7 32.73 1.25 -6.19
CA GLN A 7 33.33 1.72 -4.94
C GLN A 7 33.15 0.73 -3.80
N HIS A 8 32.06 -0.04 -3.71
CA HIS A 8 31.85 -0.98 -2.60
C HIS A 8 32.77 -2.21 -2.66
N VAL A 9 32.92 -2.83 -3.83
CA VAL A 9 33.87 -3.96 -4.04
C VAL A 9 35.30 -3.50 -3.79
N PHE A 10 35.64 -2.28 -4.21
CA PHE A 10 36.98 -1.75 -4.07
C PHE A 10 37.23 -1.12 -2.68
N LYS A 11 36.21 -0.65 -1.94
CA LYS A 11 36.36 -0.12 -0.56
C LYS A 11 36.78 -1.18 0.45
N GLN A 12 36.45 -2.46 0.21
CA GLN A 12 36.95 -3.56 1.05
C GLN A 12 38.45 -3.81 0.86
N ILE A 13 39.05 -3.34 -0.23
CA ILE A 13 40.42 -3.67 -0.65
C ILE A 13 41.32 -2.43 -0.74
N LEU A 14 40.75 -1.24 -0.90
CA LEU A 14 41.45 0.00 -1.24
C LEU A 14 41.02 1.17 -0.34
N GLU A 15 42.00 1.98 0.07
CA GLU A 15 41.78 3.25 0.78
C GLU A 15 41.05 4.28 -0.11
N GLU A 16 40.37 5.26 0.49
CA GLU A 16 39.61 6.29 -0.27
C GLU A 16 40.46 7.07 -1.27
N ASN A 17 41.75 7.27 -0.98
CA ASN A 17 42.72 7.90 -1.89
C ASN A 17 42.94 7.07 -3.18
N GLN A 18 42.86 5.74 -3.11
CA GLN A 18 43.06 4.81 -4.22
C GLN A 18 41.83 4.74 -5.13
N LEU A 19 40.63 4.96 -4.60
CA LEU A 19 39.40 5.02 -5.40
C LEU A 19 39.45 6.19 -6.40
N GLY A 20 40.02 7.33 -6.00
CA GLY A 20 40.24 8.46 -6.90
C GLY A 20 41.21 8.13 -8.03
N HIS A 21 42.30 7.41 -7.72
CA HIS A 21 43.28 6.97 -8.71
C HIS A 21 42.69 5.95 -9.69
N LEU A 22 41.88 5.02 -9.19
CA LEU A 22 41.19 4.02 -9.99
C LEU A 22 40.18 4.68 -10.94
N SER A 23 39.42 5.66 -10.46
CA SER A 23 38.47 6.42 -11.28
C SER A 23 39.19 7.12 -12.43
N ARG A 24 40.35 7.70 -12.15
CA ARG A 24 41.17 8.38 -13.16
C ARG A 24 41.78 7.39 -14.14
N PHE A 25 42.17 6.21 -13.68
CA PHE A 25 42.70 5.16 -14.54
C PHE A 25 41.64 4.66 -15.51
N PHE A 26 40.45 4.31 -15.04
CA PHE A 26 39.35 3.88 -15.91
C PHE A 26 38.92 4.98 -16.89
N GLY A 27 38.66 6.19 -16.38
CA GLY A 27 38.18 7.29 -17.23
C GLY A 27 39.23 7.83 -18.18
N ASN A 28 40.44 8.12 -17.70
CA ASN A 28 41.43 8.90 -18.47
C ASN A 28 42.47 8.03 -19.16
N THR A 29 42.78 6.85 -18.63
CA THR A 29 43.78 5.94 -19.23
C THR A 29 43.12 4.90 -20.13
N LEU A 30 42.06 4.25 -19.64
CA LEU A 30 41.36 3.21 -20.40
C LEU A 30 40.23 3.76 -21.28
N GLY A 31 39.83 5.02 -21.08
CA GLY A 31 38.75 5.64 -21.84
C GLY A 31 37.37 5.04 -21.54
N ILE A 32 37.22 4.37 -20.40
CA ILE A 32 35.97 3.73 -20.00
C ILE A 32 35.12 4.79 -19.27
N PRO A 33 33.97 5.19 -19.84
CA PRO A 33 33.08 6.16 -19.21
C PRO A 33 32.45 5.57 -17.95
N ASN A 34 31.87 6.45 -17.12
CA ASN A 34 31.05 5.98 -15.99
C ASN A 34 29.77 5.32 -16.53
N ALA A 35 29.22 4.36 -15.78
CA ALA A 35 27.97 3.73 -16.13
C ALA A 35 26.86 4.78 -16.29
N SER A 36 26.24 4.77 -17.45
CA SER A 36 25.03 5.54 -17.75
C SER A 36 23.81 4.89 -17.10
N TRP A 37 22.69 5.61 -17.12
CA TRP A 37 21.41 5.07 -16.68
C TRP A 37 21.01 3.81 -17.46
N SER A 38 21.20 3.79 -18.79
CA SER A 38 20.93 2.64 -19.64
C SER A 38 21.76 1.41 -19.26
N ASP A 39 23.04 1.62 -18.93
CA ASP A 39 23.93 0.51 -18.53
C ASP A 39 23.43 -0.15 -17.23
N LEU A 40 22.92 0.65 -16.28
CA LEU A 40 22.38 0.15 -15.01
C LEU A 40 21.07 -0.63 -15.18
N ILE A 41 20.22 -0.24 -16.14
CA ILE A 41 18.98 -0.98 -16.45
C ILE A 41 19.27 -2.28 -17.18
N VAL A 42 20.26 -2.29 -18.08
CA VAL A 42 20.74 -3.53 -18.72
C VAL A 42 21.28 -4.49 -17.67
N GLU A 43 22.11 -4.01 -16.74
CA GLU A 43 22.63 -4.79 -15.62
C GLU A 43 21.50 -5.39 -14.75
N LEU A 44 20.46 -4.61 -14.41
CA LEU A 44 19.28 -5.14 -13.70
C LEU A 44 18.58 -6.25 -14.50
N GLY A 45 18.45 -6.08 -15.81
CA GLY A 45 17.89 -7.09 -16.70
C GLY A 45 18.71 -8.37 -16.74
N GLU A 46 20.04 -8.28 -16.78
CA GLU A 46 20.94 -9.44 -16.73
C GLU A 46 20.87 -10.16 -15.38
N ARG A 47 20.80 -9.41 -14.28
CA ARG A 47 20.64 -9.97 -12.93
C ARG A 47 19.33 -10.72 -12.77
N SER A 48 18.25 -10.16 -13.33
CA SER A 48 16.95 -10.83 -13.40
C SER A 48 17.03 -12.15 -14.18
N GLN A 49 17.64 -12.14 -15.37
CA GLN A 49 17.76 -13.35 -16.20
C GLN A 49 18.64 -14.44 -15.57
N ASN A 50 19.58 -14.06 -14.73
CA ASN A 50 20.47 -14.98 -14.02
C ASN A 50 19.92 -15.41 -12.64
N ASP A 51 18.67 -15.09 -12.32
CA ASP A 51 18.03 -15.37 -11.02
C ASP A 51 18.88 -14.91 -9.82
N CYS A 52 19.52 -13.74 -9.95
CA CYS A 52 20.31 -13.16 -8.86
C CYS A 52 19.40 -12.82 -7.68
N VAL A 53 19.76 -13.27 -6.48
CA VAL A 53 18.99 -13.02 -5.23
C VAL A 53 19.78 -12.19 -4.21
N ASP A 54 20.92 -11.63 -4.60
CA ASP A 54 21.73 -10.78 -3.74
C ASP A 54 21.09 -9.40 -3.59
N PHE A 55 20.31 -9.24 -2.53
CA PHE A 55 19.57 -8.01 -2.25
C PHE A 55 20.50 -6.80 -2.13
N ASP A 56 21.66 -6.93 -1.50
CA ASP A 56 22.57 -5.81 -1.28
C ASP A 56 23.15 -5.29 -2.60
N GLU A 57 23.53 -6.20 -3.50
CA GLU A 57 24.02 -5.80 -4.82
C GLU A 57 22.92 -5.20 -5.70
N ILE A 58 21.73 -5.80 -5.70
CA ILE A 58 20.57 -5.30 -6.45
C ILE A 58 20.17 -3.91 -5.94
N TYR A 59 20.10 -3.75 -4.62
CA TYR A 59 19.79 -2.49 -3.96
C TYR A 59 20.83 -1.41 -4.25
N ALA A 60 22.11 -1.77 -4.32
CA ALA A 60 23.16 -0.84 -4.72
C ALA A 60 22.95 -0.28 -6.13
N ILE A 61 22.38 -1.05 -7.05
CA ILE A 61 22.05 -0.58 -8.40
C ILE A 61 20.85 0.38 -8.38
N TYR A 62 19.78 0.07 -7.64
CA TYR A 62 18.67 1.01 -7.46
C TYR A 62 19.13 2.33 -6.85
N ARG A 63 20.04 2.28 -5.87
CA ARG A 63 20.62 3.48 -5.28
C ARG A 63 21.49 4.26 -6.27
N CYS A 64 22.27 3.58 -7.11
CA CYS A 64 23.02 4.26 -8.17
C CYS A 64 22.07 4.94 -9.17
N LEU A 65 20.98 4.28 -9.53
CA LEU A 65 19.94 4.85 -10.39
C LEU A 65 19.28 6.08 -9.75
N SER A 66 19.01 6.05 -8.44
CA SER A 66 18.40 7.20 -7.74
C SER A 66 19.33 8.41 -7.60
N GLU A 67 20.64 8.18 -7.57
CA GLU A 67 21.65 9.23 -7.42
C GLU A 67 22.03 9.93 -8.72
N GLN A 68 21.73 9.31 -9.87
CA GLN A 68 21.84 10.00 -11.15
C GLN A 68 20.64 10.94 -11.23
N GLU A 69 20.84 12.27 -11.16
CA GLU A 69 19.75 13.25 -11.23
C GLU A 69 18.94 13.09 -12.55
N ILE A 70 17.81 12.37 -12.51
CA ILE A 70 17.01 11.98 -13.69
C ILE A 70 16.18 13.14 -14.29
N PHE A 71 16.36 14.37 -13.84
CA PHE A 71 15.42 15.45 -14.19
C PHE A 71 15.48 15.98 -15.63
N HIS A 72 16.20 15.37 -16.59
CA HIS A 72 16.41 16.03 -17.89
C HIS A 72 16.26 15.26 -19.21
N PHE A 73 16.05 13.94 -19.28
CA PHE A 73 15.97 13.29 -20.60
C PHE A 73 14.74 12.40 -20.81
N ALA A 74 13.86 12.84 -21.72
CA ALA A 74 12.70 12.10 -22.20
C ALA A 74 13.06 10.75 -22.88
N ASP A 75 14.31 10.58 -23.31
CA ASP A 75 14.80 9.35 -23.92
C ASP A 75 15.05 8.24 -22.89
N ASP A 76 15.42 8.57 -21.65
CA ASP A 76 15.63 7.59 -20.59
C ASP A 76 14.27 6.98 -20.15
N LEU A 77 13.23 7.82 -20.00
CA LEU A 77 11.87 7.36 -19.75
C LEU A 77 11.29 6.50 -20.89
N ARG A 78 11.71 6.74 -22.14
CA ARG A 78 11.33 5.88 -23.27
C ARG A 78 12.00 4.52 -23.19
N GLN A 79 13.25 4.46 -22.75
CA GLN A 79 13.94 3.19 -22.51
C GLN A 79 13.32 2.43 -21.34
N VAL A 80 12.91 3.09 -20.24
CA VAL A 80 12.13 2.40 -19.17
C VAL A 80 10.95 1.63 -19.78
N ARG A 81 10.19 2.27 -20.67
CA ARG A 81 9.01 1.67 -21.31
C ARG A 81 9.34 0.50 -22.23
N GLU A 82 10.51 0.51 -22.87
CA GLU A 82 10.97 -0.65 -23.66
C GLU A 82 11.23 -1.89 -22.78
N TYR A 83 11.48 -1.67 -21.50
CA TYR A 83 11.74 -2.73 -20.52
C TYR A 83 10.57 -2.98 -19.58
N GLU A 84 9.39 -2.40 -19.83
CA GLU A 84 8.19 -2.56 -18.99
C GLU A 84 7.73 -4.03 -18.87
N ASP A 85 7.96 -4.80 -19.94
CA ASP A 85 7.66 -6.24 -20.00
C ASP A 85 8.74 -7.14 -19.37
N LYS A 86 9.86 -6.56 -18.93
CA LYS A 86 10.95 -7.29 -18.26
C LYS A 86 10.77 -7.24 -16.74
N SER A 87 11.18 -8.31 -16.08
CA SER A 87 11.12 -8.42 -14.63
C SER A 87 12.26 -7.64 -13.97
N LEU A 88 12.19 -6.31 -13.98
CA LEU A 88 13.25 -5.44 -13.48
C LEU A 88 13.20 -5.17 -11.99
N ILE A 89 12.10 -5.52 -11.31
CA ILE A 89 11.91 -5.21 -9.90
C ILE A 89 12.19 -6.44 -9.07
N PHE A 90 13.07 -6.30 -8.08
CA PHE A 90 13.30 -7.33 -7.09
C PHE A 90 12.40 -7.10 -5.88
N GLY A 91 11.90 -8.15 -5.25
CA GLY A 91 11.06 -8.03 -4.07
C GLY A 91 10.92 -9.37 -3.35
N MET A 92 10.33 -9.34 -2.16
CA MET A 92 10.00 -10.55 -1.40
C MET A 92 8.49 -10.75 -1.44
N THR A 93 8.05 -11.94 -1.85
CA THR A 93 6.65 -12.35 -1.75
C THR A 93 6.58 -13.59 -0.87
N ASN A 94 5.80 -13.55 0.23
CA ASN A 94 5.72 -14.66 1.19
C ASN A 94 7.10 -15.14 1.68
N ASP A 95 8.01 -14.21 1.98
CA ASP A 95 9.39 -14.47 2.38
C ASP A 95 10.27 -15.15 1.31
N GLU A 96 9.80 -15.28 0.07
CA GLU A 96 10.59 -15.78 -1.06
C GLU A 96 11.05 -14.63 -1.97
N PRO A 97 12.35 -14.55 -2.31
CA PRO A 97 12.87 -13.54 -3.23
C PRO A 97 12.42 -13.83 -4.67
N GLY A 98 12.07 -12.78 -5.40
CA GLY A 98 11.64 -12.91 -6.79
C GLY A 98 11.86 -11.64 -7.62
N TRP A 99 11.89 -11.84 -8.94
CA TRP A 99 11.92 -10.78 -9.94
C TRP A 99 10.54 -10.59 -10.58
N TYR A 100 10.08 -9.35 -10.64
CA TYR A 100 8.73 -8.97 -11.03
C TYR A 100 8.74 -7.86 -12.06
N ARG A 101 7.71 -7.85 -12.91
CA ARG A 101 7.46 -6.75 -13.84
C ARG A 101 6.93 -5.53 -13.10
N ILE A 102 7.15 -4.35 -13.66
CA ILE A 102 6.60 -3.10 -13.13
C ILE A 102 5.08 -3.20 -12.94
N SER A 103 4.39 -3.82 -13.90
CA SER A 103 2.93 -4.01 -13.85
C SER A 103 2.47 -4.98 -12.76
N GLU A 104 3.33 -5.83 -12.23
CA GLU A 104 3.04 -6.78 -11.15
C GLU A 104 3.31 -6.18 -9.76
N CYS A 105 3.98 -5.03 -9.69
CA CYS A 105 4.35 -4.38 -8.44
C CYS A 105 3.39 -3.25 -8.04
N LEU A 106 3.31 -3.01 -6.74
CA LEU A 106 2.55 -1.93 -6.14
C LEU A 106 3.33 -1.33 -4.98
N TRP A 107 3.44 0.01 -4.97
CA TRP A 107 3.93 0.71 -3.79
C TRP A 107 2.76 0.95 -2.82
N SER A 108 2.69 0.17 -1.74
CA SER A 108 1.64 0.28 -0.71
C SER A 108 2.17 -0.09 0.68
N SER A 109 1.76 0.59 1.74
CA SER A 109 2.16 0.30 3.13
C SER A 109 1.27 -0.76 3.81
N THR A 110 0.63 -1.65 3.04
CA THR A 110 -0.61 -2.33 3.45
C THR A 110 -0.72 -3.75 2.91
N THR A 111 -1.62 -4.54 3.52
CA THR A 111 -1.94 -5.92 3.08
C THR A 111 -2.22 -5.97 1.57
N GLY A 112 -1.62 -6.96 0.90
CA GLY A 112 -1.51 -7.03 -0.56
C GLY A 112 -2.83 -6.96 -1.32
N ILE A 113 -2.76 -6.36 -2.51
CA ILE A 113 -3.78 -6.50 -3.55
C ILE A 113 -3.54 -7.81 -4.28
N ARG A 114 -4.61 -8.51 -4.67
CA ARG A 114 -4.49 -9.81 -5.33
C ARG A 114 -3.71 -9.67 -6.64
N GLY A 115 -2.67 -10.50 -6.79
CA GLY A 115 -1.82 -10.49 -7.99
C GLY A 115 -0.89 -9.28 -8.09
N LYS A 116 -0.70 -8.54 -6.98
CA LYS A 116 0.32 -7.49 -6.87
C LYS A 116 1.34 -7.82 -5.78
N VAL A 117 2.60 -7.49 -6.05
CA VAL A 117 3.69 -7.54 -5.08
C VAL A 117 3.82 -6.19 -4.40
N THR A 118 3.72 -6.17 -3.07
CA THR A 118 3.86 -4.95 -2.28
C THR A 118 5.34 -4.67 -2.00
N LEU A 119 5.85 -3.51 -2.44
CA LEU A 119 7.29 -3.19 -2.34
C LEU A 119 7.69 -2.39 -1.10
N ASN A 120 6.75 -1.71 -0.44
CA ASN A 120 7.06 -0.75 0.64
C ASN A 120 7.71 -1.43 1.86
N ASP A 121 7.42 -2.71 2.08
CA ASP A 121 7.98 -3.46 3.21
C ASP A 121 9.42 -3.92 2.93
N ASN A 122 9.87 -3.88 1.66
CA ASN A 122 11.19 -4.31 1.21
C ASN A 122 12.20 -3.17 1.10
N TYR A 123 11.72 -1.94 0.96
CA TYR A 123 12.56 -0.78 0.65
C TYR A 123 12.16 0.41 1.52
N GLU A 124 13.05 0.83 2.43
CA GLU A 124 12.84 2.02 3.27
C GLU A 124 13.09 3.32 2.48
N ASP A 125 14.06 3.30 1.56
CA ASP A 125 14.40 4.32 0.56
C ASP A 125 15.19 3.64 -0.58
N PRO A 126 15.22 4.16 -1.84
CA PRO A 126 14.52 5.34 -2.34
C PRO A 126 13.14 4.96 -2.87
N LYS A 127 12.09 5.65 -2.42
CA LYS A 127 10.72 5.47 -2.95
C LYS A 127 10.56 6.05 -4.36
N ASP A 128 11.18 7.20 -4.59
CA ASP A 128 11.02 8.00 -5.82
C ASP A 128 11.51 7.24 -7.06
N ILE A 129 12.50 6.34 -6.92
CA ILE A 129 12.90 5.51 -8.06
C ILE A 129 11.83 4.52 -8.48
N PHE A 130 11.12 3.89 -7.54
CA PHE A 130 10.09 2.94 -7.93
C PHE A 130 8.90 3.66 -8.56
N ILE A 131 8.48 4.78 -7.98
CA ILE A 131 7.28 5.48 -8.44
C ILE A 131 7.58 6.38 -9.64
N ASP A 132 8.52 7.31 -9.51
CA ASP A 132 8.74 8.38 -10.49
C ASP A 132 9.60 7.92 -11.67
N ILE A 133 10.54 6.99 -11.44
CA ILE A 133 11.51 6.56 -12.45
C ILE A 133 11.03 5.26 -13.13
N LEU A 134 10.77 4.21 -12.35
CA LEU A 134 10.33 2.91 -12.86
C LEU A 134 8.82 2.88 -13.17
N GLY A 135 8.04 3.84 -12.69
CA GLY A 135 6.61 3.92 -12.98
C GLY A 135 5.75 2.89 -12.23
N VAL A 136 6.24 2.38 -11.10
CA VAL A 136 5.45 1.51 -10.21
C VAL A 136 4.24 2.30 -9.71
N LYS A 137 3.06 1.71 -9.88
CA LYS A 137 1.82 2.34 -9.43
C LYS A 137 1.77 2.38 -7.91
N THR A 138 1.22 3.46 -7.38
CA THR A 138 0.82 3.54 -5.98
C THR A 138 -0.58 2.97 -5.80
N LEU A 139 -0.90 2.53 -4.58
CA LEU A 139 -2.26 2.17 -4.23
C LEU A 139 -3.21 3.37 -4.48
N THR A 140 -4.33 3.11 -5.15
CA THR A 140 -5.39 4.11 -5.41
C THR A 140 -6.70 3.65 -4.78
N LEU A 141 -7.62 4.59 -4.53
CA LEU A 141 -8.93 4.28 -3.95
C LEU A 141 -9.70 3.27 -4.84
N GLN A 142 -9.64 3.47 -6.17
CA GLN A 142 -10.31 2.58 -7.14
C GLN A 142 -9.79 1.14 -7.06
N MET A 143 -8.47 0.94 -6.91
CA MET A 143 -7.92 -0.41 -6.80
C MET A 143 -8.36 -1.11 -5.51
N VAL A 144 -8.52 -0.37 -4.41
CA VAL A 144 -9.06 -0.92 -3.15
C VAL A 144 -10.55 -1.25 -3.29
N ASP A 145 -11.31 -0.40 -4.01
CA ASP A 145 -12.72 -0.63 -4.30
C ASP A 145 -12.93 -1.92 -5.11
N ASP A 146 -12.24 -2.03 -6.25
CA ASP A 146 -12.32 -3.21 -7.13
C ASP A 146 -11.98 -4.50 -6.36
N GLU A 147 -10.90 -4.46 -5.56
CA GLU A 147 -10.47 -5.57 -4.73
C GLU A 147 -11.50 -5.93 -3.64
N LEU A 148 -12.15 -4.92 -3.01
CA LEU A 148 -13.25 -5.16 -2.06
C LEU A 148 -14.44 -5.82 -2.75
N LEU A 149 -14.85 -5.34 -3.92
CA LEU A 149 -15.98 -5.86 -4.69
C LEU A 149 -15.75 -7.30 -5.15
N GLU A 150 -14.53 -7.63 -5.55
CA GLU A 150 -14.14 -8.96 -6.01
C GLU A 150 -14.02 -9.98 -4.88
N THR A 151 -13.45 -9.59 -3.72
CA THR A 151 -13.17 -10.56 -2.64
C THR A 151 -14.22 -10.61 -1.54
N SER A 152 -15.20 -9.70 -1.51
CA SER A 152 -16.17 -9.57 -0.41
C SER A 152 -16.81 -10.89 0.06
N ARG A 153 -17.04 -11.84 -0.86
CA ARG A 153 -17.70 -13.13 -0.56
C ARG A 153 -16.77 -14.21 -0.01
N ARG A 154 -15.45 -14.02 -0.12
CA ARG A 154 -14.43 -15.02 0.25
C ARG A 154 -13.48 -14.51 1.33
N SER A 155 -13.39 -13.18 1.50
CA SER A 155 -12.55 -12.56 2.51
C SER A 155 -13.05 -12.85 3.92
N THR A 156 -12.10 -12.97 4.83
CA THR A 156 -12.36 -13.01 6.26
C THR A 156 -12.81 -11.63 6.76
N ILE A 157 -13.38 -11.60 7.98
CA ILE A 157 -13.74 -10.34 8.66
C ILE A 157 -12.51 -9.44 8.81
N GLY A 158 -11.37 -9.99 9.24
CA GLY A 158 -10.13 -9.25 9.45
C GLY A 158 -9.59 -8.61 8.16
N GLU A 159 -9.49 -9.38 7.08
CA GLU A 159 -9.05 -8.86 5.77
C GLU A 159 -9.97 -7.76 5.25
N THR A 160 -11.29 -7.95 5.39
CA THR A 160 -12.29 -6.98 4.95
C THR A 160 -12.19 -5.68 5.76
N LYS A 161 -12.05 -5.78 7.09
CA LYS A 161 -11.82 -4.62 7.96
C LYS A 161 -10.58 -3.86 7.52
N SER A 162 -9.45 -4.54 7.31
CA SER A 162 -8.21 -3.91 6.85
C SER A 162 -8.40 -3.16 5.53
N LYS A 163 -9.08 -3.76 4.55
CA LYS A 163 -9.36 -3.11 3.26
C LYS A 163 -10.27 -1.89 3.40
N VAL A 164 -11.34 -1.97 4.20
CA VAL A 164 -12.21 -0.81 4.50
C VAL A 164 -11.43 0.30 5.19
N TRP A 165 -10.49 -0.03 6.08
CA TRP A 165 -9.59 0.92 6.71
C TRP A 165 -8.74 1.68 5.71
N PHE A 166 -8.13 0.98 4.75
CA PHE A 166 -7.34 1.62 3.70
C PHE A 166 -8.19 2.45 2.75
N PHE A 167 -9.36 1.95 2.39
CA PHE A 167 -10.34 2.72 1.63
C PHE A 167 -10.67 4.04 2.34
N ASN A 168 -10.96 4.00 3.64
CA ASN A 168 -11.22 5.19 4.45
C ASN A 168 -10.02 6.14 4.54
N ALA A 169 -8.79 5.63 4.59
CA ALA A 169 -7.60 6.46 4.60
C ALA A 169 -7.35 7.21 3.27
N LEU A 170 -7.72 6.59 2.14
CA LEU A 170 -7.58 7.18 0.79
C LEU A 170 -8.76 8.10 0.43
N LEU A 171 -9.93 7.86 1.03
CA LEU A 171 -11.16 8.61 0.76
C LEU A 171 -10.92 10.12 0.74
N PRO A 172 -10.39 10.80 1.78
CA PRO A 172 -10.22 12.25 1.82
C PRO A 172 -9.50 12.87 0.61
N THR A 173 -8.57 12.12 0.01
CA THR A 173 -7.76 12.58 -1.12
C THR A 173 -8.45 12.33 -2.47
N GLU A 174 -9.28 11.27 -2.58
CA GLU A 174 -9.81 10.75 -3.84
C GLU A 174 -11.36 10.69 -3.89
N ARG A 175 -12.07 11.34 -2.96
CA ARG A 175 -13.55 11.25 -2.77
C ARG A 175 -14.38 11.37 -4.05
N HIS A 176 -13.92 12.16 -5.03
CA HIS A 176 -14.69 12.47 -6.23
C HIS A 176 -14.81 11.31 -7.23
N CYS A 177 -14.09 10.19 -7.03
CA CYS A 177 -14.00 9.13 -8.02
C CYS A 177 -14.89 7.91 -7.76
N ALA A 178 -15.49 7.75 -6.57
CA ALA A 178 -16.15 6.50 -6.17
C ALA A 178 -17.64 6.67 -5.87
N ASP A 179 -18.48 5.85 -6.52
CA ASP A 179 -19.89 5.66 -6.19
C ASP A 179 -20.01 4.61 -5.06
N PRO A 180 -20.67 4.90 -3.93
CA PRO A 180 -20.83 3.94 -2.84
C PRO A 180 -21.79 2.79 -3.15
N ALA A 181 -22.69 2.92 -4.13
CA ALA A 181 -23.75 1.94 -4.36
C ALA A 181 -23.27 0.49 -4.58
N PRO A 182 -22.25 0.22 -5.42
CA PRO A 182 -21.75 -1.15 -5.62
C PRO A 182 -21.21 -1.79 -4.34
N LEU A 183 -20.57 -0.99 -3.48
CA LEU A 183 -19.97 -1.47 -2.24
C LEU A 183 -21.06 -1.79 -1.19
N LEU A 184 -22.13 -1.00 -1.15
CA LEU A 184 -23.27 -1.20 -0.24
C LEU A 184 -24.01 -2.52 -0.47
N GLU A 185 -24.03 -3.01 -1.72
CA GLU A 185 -24.64 -4.30 -2.09
C GLU A 185 -23.78 -5.51 -1.68
N ARG A 186 -22.51 -5.30 -1.33
CA ARG A 186 -21.56 -6.37 -1.01
C ARG A 186 -21.48 -6.67 0.48
N PRO A 187 -21.20 -7.94 0.87
CA PRO A 187 -20.94 -8.30 2.25
C PRO A 187 -19.59 -7.76 2.72
N VAL A 188 -19.52 -6.47 3.04
CA VAL A 188 -18.29 -5.78 3.48
C VAL A 188 -18.39 -5.21 4.89
N PHE A 189 -19.59 -5.23 5.49
CA PHE A 189 -19.82 -4.72 6.84
C PHE A 189 -19.74 -5.88 7.84
N PRO A 190 -18.79 -5.85 8.78
CA PRO A 190 -18.71 -6.88 9.82
C PRO A 190 -19.78 -6.60 10.87
N ILE A 191 -20.66 -7.57 11.11
CA ILE A 191 -21.81 -7.45 12.02
C ILE A 191 -21.71 -8.49 13.12
N ILE A 192 -21.93 -8.06 14.36
CA ILE A 192 -22.23 -8.90 15.52
C ILE A 192 -23.74 -9.04 15.65
N TYR A 193 -24.23 -10.26 15.62
CA TYR A 193 -25.63 -10.60 15.79
C TYR A 193 -26.02 -10.73 17.27
N PRO A 194 -27.32 -10.64 17.63
CA PRO A 194 -27.77 -10.75 19.02
C PRO A 194 -27.40 -12.06 19.72
N ASP A 195 -27.20 -13.14 18.96
CA ASP A 195 -26.76 -14.44 19.45
C ASP A 195 -25.23 -14.53 19.70
N GLY A 196 -24.50 -13.45 19.40
CA GLY A 196 -23.05 -13.36 19.52
C GLY A 196 -22.30 -13.90 18.31
N THR A 197 -22.99 -14.34 17.26
CA THR A 197 -22.32 -14.72 16.00
C THR A 197 -21.83 -13.49 15.25
N GLU A 198 -20.75 -13.65 14.51
CA GLU A 198 -20.14 -12.58 13.71
C GLU A 198 -20.13 -12.98 12.23
N GLY A 199 -20.38 -12.02 11.35
CA GLY A 199 -20.38 -12.27 9.92
C GLY A 199 -20.32 -11.00 9.09
N LEU A 200 -19.86 -11.13 7.84
CA LEU A 200 -19.92 -10.05 6.87
C LEU A 200 -21.32 -9.96 6.25
N SER A 201 -21.83 -8.76 6.08
CA SER A 201 -23.16 -8.51 5.53
C SER A 201 -23.19 -7.22 4.72
N SER A 202 -24.21 -7.08 3.87
CA SER A 202 -24.43 -5.89 3.05
C SER A 202 -25.18 -4.79 3.82
N ALA A 203 -25.22 -3.59 3.25
CA ALA A 203 -25.96 -2.47 3.83
C ALA A 203 -27.49 -2.70 3.84
N GLU A 204 -28.01 -3.66 3.05
CA GLU A 204 -29.42 -4.07 3.12
C GLU A 204 -29.80 -4.65 4.49
N THR A 205 -28.83 -5.22 5.21
CA THR A 205 -29.07 -5.67 6.58
C THR A 205 -29.21 -4.46 7.49
N GLU A 206 -30.29 -4.40 8.26
CA GLU A 206 -30.43 -3.41 9.31
C GLU A 206 -29.45 -3.72 10.46
N PHE A 207 -28.56 -2.77 10.75
CA PHE A 207 -27.63 -2.82 11.87
C PHE A 207 -27.38 -1.42 12.41
N ALA A 208 -26.98 -1.34 13.68
CA ALA A 208 -26.61 -0.09 14.32
C ALA A 208 -25.08 0.10 14.37
N ILE A 209 -24.63 1.35 14.29
CA ILE A 209 -23.23 1.73 14.44
C ILE A 209 -22.98 2.21 15.88
N PRO A 210 -22.07 1.57 16.65
CA PRO A 210 -21.86 1.86 18.07
C PRO A 210 -21.04 3.13 18.31
N ASP A 211 -21.64 4.30 18.10
CA ASP A 211 -20.98 5.61 18.26
C ASP A 211 -20.91 6.12 19.71
N ARG A 212 -21.59 5.45 20.66
CA ARG A 212 -21.53 5.72 22.09
C ARG A 212 -21.45 4.43 22.90
N GLU A 213 -20.42 4.32 23.75
CA GLU A 213 -20.14 3.11 24.53
C GLU A 213 -21.30 2.69 25.44
N HIS A 214 -21.95 3.65 26.11
CA HIS A 214 -23.05 3.35 27.03
C HIS A 214 -24.29 2.82 26.30
N LEU A 215 -24.62 3.39 25.14
CA LEU A 215 -25.72 2.92 24.30
C LEU A 215 -25.41 1.56 23.68
N ALA A 216 -24.17 1.36 23.24
CA ALA A 216 -23.70 0.11 22.68
C ALA A 216 -23.81 -1.00 23.73
N SER A 217 -23.30 -0.76 24.93
CA SER A 217 -23.34 -1.71 26.05
C SER A 217 -24.77 -2.13 26.43
N GLN A 218 -25.72 -1.19 26.41
CA GLN A 218 -27.13 -1.48 26.70
C GLN A 218 -27.86 -2.24 25.58
N SER A 219 -27.33 -2.16 24.36
CA SER A 219 -27.95 -2.74 23.15
C SER A 219 -27.31 -4.07 22.74
N ARG A 220 -26.13 -4.41 23.28
CA ARG A 220 -25.46 -5.70 23.07
C ARG A 220 -26.41 -6.86 23.40
N GLY A 221 -26.44 -7.85 22.50
CA GLY A 221 -27.29 -9.04 22.61
C GLY A 221 -28.78 -8.79 22.30
N ARG A 222 -29.17 -7.57 21.90
CA ARG A 222 -30.56 -7.23 21.55
C ARG A 222 -30.74 -6.79 20.10
N THR A 223 -29.70 -6.19 19.52
CA THR A 223 -29.71 -5.70 18.14
C THR A 223 -28.45 -6.12 17.40
N LYS A 224 -28.52 -6.11 16.07
CA LYS A 224 -27.36 -6.31 15.19
C LYS A 224 -26.50 -5.04 15.24
N MET A 225 -25.19 -5.21 15.43
CA MET A 225 -24.28 -4.09 15.59
C MET A 225 -23.09 -4.26 14.66
N LEU A 226 -22.61 -3.15 14.09
CA LEU A 226 -21.34 -3.14 13.39
C LEU A 226 -20.22 -3.51 14.37
N ASP A 227 -19.41 -4.49 14.01
CA ASP A 227 -18.27 -4.99 14.78
C ASP A 227 -17.10 -3.99 14.69
N VAL A 228 -17.23 -2.88 15.39
CA VAL A 228 -16.23 -1.82 15.48
C VAL A 228 -16.24 -1.24 16.89
N SER A 229 -15.07 -0.87 17.39
CA SER A 229 -14.93 -0.12 18.63
C SER A 229 -15.24 1.36 18.43
N LEU A 230 -15.47 2.07 19.53
CA LEU A 230 -15.75 3.51 19.51
C LEU A 230 -14.64 4.34 18.83
N GLU A 231 -13.38 3.95 19.01
CA GLU A 231 -12.25 4.62 18.35
C GLU A 231 -12.28 4.40 16.83
N GLU A 232 -12.57 3.18 16.41
CA GLU A 232 -12.69 2.83 14.99
C GLU A 232 -13.86 3.59 14.35
N VAL A 233 -15.02 3.71 15.02
CA VAL A 233 -16.15 4.49 14.53
C VAL A 233 -15.76 5.93 14.24
N ARG A 234 -15.00 6.57 15.13
CA ARG A 234 -14.57 7.98 14.96
C ARG A 234 -13.64 8.16 13.77
N ARG A 235 -12.74 7.20 13.57
CA ARG A 235 -11.76 7.24 12.47
C ARG A 235 -12.40 6.87 11.13
N LEU A 236 -13.43 6.03 11.12
CA LEU A 236 -14.22 5.66 9.93
C LEU A 236 -15.35 6.65 9.59
N LYS A 237 -15.37 7.82 10.24
CA LYS A 237 -16.40 8.84 10.05
C LYS A 237 -16.58 9.22 8.57
N ASP A 238 -15.48 9.46 7.87
CA ASP A 238 -15.50 9.85 6.46
C ASP A 238 -16.12 8.77 5.58
N PHE A 239 -15.83 7.50 5.86
CA PHE A 239 -16.45 6.35 5.19
C PHE A 239 -17.95 6.25 5.45
N PHE A 240 -18.42 6.44 6.69
CA PHE A 240 -19.84 6.41 7.01
C PHE A 240 -20.64 7.58 6.42
N GLU A 241 -20.02 8.76 6.32
CA GLU A 241 -20.60 9.90 5.62
C GLU A 241 -20.66 9.67 4.12
N TRP A 242 -19.60 9.14 3.51
CA TRP A 242 -19.55 8.83 2.09
C TRP A 242 -20.55 7.73 1.68
N THR A 243 -20.76 6.72 2.53
CA THR A 243 -21.75 5.64 2.30
C THR A 243 -23.19 6.00 2.69
N ASP A 244 -23.45 7.20 3.22
CA ASP A 244 -24.74 7.61 3.80
C ASP A 244 -25.26 6.65 4.89
N LEU A 245 -24.35 6.02 5.65
CA LEU A 245 -24.68 5.14 6.77
C LEU A 245 -24.60 5.83 8.12
N ALA A 246 -24.18 7.10 8.16
CA ALA A 246 -24.12 7.91 9.38
C ALA A 246 -25.48 8.04 10.10
N ASN A 247 -26.60 7.87 9.38
CA ASN A 247 -27.93 7.81 9.98
C ASN A 247 -28.16 6.58 10.88
N ARG A 248 -27.31 5.54 10.77
CA ARG A 248 -27.37 4.30 11.57
C ARG A 248 -26.63 4.38 12.90
N TYR A 249 -26.07 5.53 13.28
CA TYR A 249 -25.50 5.73 14.61
C TYR A 249 -26.55 5.46 15.69
N LEU A 250 -26.15 4.75 16.76
CA LEU A 250 -27.04 4.48 17.89
C LEU A 250 -27.59 5.77 18.50
N SER A 251 -26.77 6.82 18.56
CA SER A 251 -27.21 8.13 19.04
C SER A 251 -28.30 8.79 18.18
N ALA A 252 -28.42 8.42 16.90
CA ALA A 252 -29.51 8.85 16.03
C ALA A 252 -30.75 7.94 16.15
N SER A 253 -30.55 6.68 16.53
CA SER A 253 -31.60 5.65 16.58
C SER A 253 -32.29 5.53 17.95
N ILE A 254 -31.67 6.01 19.03
CA ILE A 254 -32.17 5.89 20.40
C ILE A 254 -32.60 7.26 20.93
N LYS A 255 -33.83 7.32 21.46
CA LYS A 255 -34.34 8.50 22.18
C LYS A 255 -34.11 8.33 23.68
N GLU A 256 -33.16 9.06 24.24
CA GLU A 256 -32.93 9.10 25.69
C GLU A 256 -34.04 9.92 26.37
N LEU A 257 -34.82 9.31 27.26
CA LEU A 257 -35.82 9.97 28.08
C LEU A 257 -35.35 9.94 29.54
N THR A 258 -34.95 11.10 30.06
CA THR A 258 -34.67 11.25 31.50
C THR A 258 -35.94 11.69 32.22
N SER A 259 -36.50 10.82 33.06
CA SER A 259 -37.58 11.19 33.98
C SER A 259 -37.01 11.58 35.35
N PHE A 260 -37.39 12.76 35.84
CA PHE A 260 -37.08 13.18 37.20
C PHE A 260 -38.24 12.77 38.10
N SER A 261 -38.03 11.74 38.93
CA SER A 261 -38.96 11.42 40.02
C SER A 261 -38.58 12.28 41.21
N GLY A 262 -39.18 13.45 41.34
CA GLY A 262 -39.06 14.25 42.55
C GLY A 262 -39.76 13.55 43.69
N GLU A 263 -39.01 12.98 44.63
CA GLU A 263 -39.56 12.61 45.94
C GLU A 263 -39.91 13.91 46.69
N THR A 264 -41.20 14.26 46.69
CA THR A 264 -41.73 15.26 47.61
C THR A 264 -41.75 14.65 49.01
N THR A 265 -40.82 15.08 49.85
CA THR A 265 -40.82 14.83 51.30
C THR A 265 -41.97 15.51 52.02
#